data_AF-A0AAV1KJ52-F1
#
_entry.id   AF-A0AAV1KJ52-F1
#
_cell.length_a   1.000
_cell.length_b   1.000
_cell.length_c   1.000
_cell.angle_alpha   90.00
_cell.angle_beta   90.00
_cell.angle_gamma   90.00
#
_symmetry.space_group_name_H-M   'P 1'
#
loop_
_entity.id
_entity.type
_entity.pdbx_description
1 polymer ?
#
loop_
_entity_poly.entity_id
_entity_poly.type
_entity_poly.pdbx_seq_one_letter_code
_entity_poly.pdbx_strand_id
1 'polypeptide(L)'
;MGDVRLSFEERKQVIKWYWKFENVNEVQRQWRREYDTEPPSRLTITRIRDKFEVHGTVCDVHKGHSGRPRTATSDESSTAVLELFQRSPNKSSRQGARESDVSASSVLRILKRGKYRVYIPRLVQ
;
A
#
# COMPACT_ATOMS: atom_id res chain seq x y z
N MET A 1 -11.02 4.71 -21.19
CA MET A 1 -11.59 3.58 -20.44
C MET A 1 -10.75 3.38 -19.20
N GLY A 2 -11.33 3.56 -18.00
CA GLY A 2 -10.59 3.33 -16.76
C GLY A 2 -10.18 1.86 -16.67
N ASP A 3 -8.90 1.62 -16.38
CA ASP A 3 -8.32 0.29 -16.24
C ASP A 3 -8.99 -0.41 -15.04
N VAL A 4 -9.98 -1.26 -15.30
CA VAL A 4 -10.65 -2.06 -14.27
C VAL A 4 -9.61 -3.04 -13.74
N ARG A 5 -9.08 -2.74 -12.55
CA ARG A 5 -8.09 -3.59 -11.90
C ARG A 5 -8.74 -4.92 -11.52
N LEU A 6 -8.21 -6.02 -12.08
CA LEU A 6 -8.64 -7.36 -11.70
C LEU A 6 -8.41 -7.61 -10.20
N SER A 7 -9.43 -8.17 -9.56
CA SER A 7 -9.39 -8.65 -8.18
C SER A 7 -8.45 -9.85 -8.03
N PHE A 8 -8.15 -10.22 -6.78
CA PHE A 8 -7.30 -11.37 -6.50
C PHE A 8 -7.91 -12.69 -7.00
N GLU A 9 -9.22 -12.87 -6.78
CA GLU A 9 -9.94 -14.07 -7.23
C GLU A 9 -10.02 -14.15 -8.75
N GLU A 10 -10.28 -13.03 -9.42
CA GLU A 10 -10.28 -12.96 -10.88
C GLU A 10 -8.92 -13.34 -11.48
N ARG A 11 -7.81 -12.83 -10.93
CA ARG A 11 -6.46 -13.20 -11.38
C ARG A 11 -6.16 -14.68 -11.13
N LYS A 12 -6.64 -15.24 -10.02
CA LYS A 12 -6.50 -16.67 -9.70
C LYS A 12 -7.26 -17.52 -10.72
N GLN A 13 -8.46 -17.10 -11.11
CA GLN A 13 -9.26 -17.79 -12.13
C GLN A 13 -8.59 -17.75 -13.51
N VAL A 14 -8.00 -16.61 -13.89
CA VAL A 14 -7.19 -16.48 -15.11
C VAL A 14 -6.08 -17.53 -15.16
N ILE A 15 -5.32 -17.71 -14.07
CA ILE A 15 -4.22 -18.69 -14.01
C ILE A 15 -4.75 -20.12 -14.08
N LYS A 16 -5.84 -20.43 -13.35
CA LYS A 16 -6.45 -21.77 -13.38
C LYS A 16 -6.86 -22.17 -14.80
N TRP A 17 -7.50 -21.27 -15.53
CA TRP A 17 -7.88 -21.54 -16.92
C TRP A 17 -6.67 -21.60 -17.84
N TYR A 18 -5.69 -20.72 -17.64
CA TYR A 18 -4.47 -20.75 -18.44
C TYR A 18 -3.76 -22.10 -18.30
N TRP A 19 -3.63 -22.65 -17.09
CA TRP A 19 -3.04 -23.98 -16.92
C TRP A 19 -3.89 -25.15 -17.39
N LYS A 20 -5.21 -24.95 -17.49
CA LYS A 20 -6.10 -25.98 -18.04
C LYS A 20 -6.03 -26.06 -19.57
N PHE A 21 -5.87 -24.92 -20.24
CA PHE A 21 -6.02 -24.84 -21.71
C PHE A 21 -4.75 -24.41 -22.45
N GLU A 22 -3.77 -23.86 -21.72
CA GLU A 22 -2.52 -23.28 -22.25
C GLU A 22 -2.74 -22.25 -23.38
N ASN A 23 -3.93 -21.64 -23.43
CA ASN A 23 -4.35 -20.79 -24.52
C ASN A 23 -5.11 -19.55 -24.02
N VAL A 24 -4.56 -18.37 -24.32
CA VAL A 24 -5.12 -17.07 -23.93
C VAL A 24 -6.53 -16.85 -24.48
N ASN A 25 -6.83 -17.31 -25.70
CA ASN A 25 -8.15 -17.14 -26.30
C ASN A 25 -9.21 -17.97 -25.56
N GLU A 26 -8.85 -19.17 -25.09
CA GLU A 26 -9.73 -20.00 -24.26
C GLU A 26 -9.95 -19.37 -22.89
N VAL A 27 -8.91 -18.77 -22.28
CA VAL A 27 -9.07 -17.99 -21.03
C VAL A 27 -10.09 -16.87 -21.21
N GLN A 28 -10.00 -16.08 -22.29
CA GLN A 28 -10.97 -15.03 -22.57
C GLN A 28 -12.38 -15.57 -22.86
N ARG A 29 -12.48 -16.75 -23.49
CA ARG A 29 -13.75 -17.42 -23.74
C ARG A 29 -14.41 -17.89 -22.45
N GLN A 30 -13.65 -18.48 -21.52
CA GLN A 30 -14.19 -18.87 -20.21
C GLN A 30 -14.54 -17.65 -19.37
N TRP A 31 -13.76 -16.56 -19.46
CA TRP A 31 -14.10 -15.30 -18.78
C TRP A 31 -15.48 -14.80 -19.18
N ARG A 32 -15.77 -14.71 -20.49
CA ARG A 32 -17.09 -14.29 -20.99
C ARG A 32 -18.25 -15.22 -20.58
N ARG A 33 -17.96 -16.45 -20.12
CA ARG A 33 -18.97 -17.40 -19.64
C ARG A 33 -19.24 -17.25 -18.14
N GLU A 34 -18.20 -16.94 -17.35
CA GLU A 34 -18.29 -16.89 -15.88
C GLU A 34 -18.53 -15.46 -15.35
N TYR A 35 -18.07 -14.44 -16.08
CA TYR A 35 -18.16 -13.03 -15.69
C TYR A 35 -18.94 -12.19 -16.72
N ASP A 36 -19.73 -11.24 -16.23
CA ASP A 36 -20.48 -10.25 -17.05
C ASP A 36 -19.64 -9.01 -17.42
N THR A 37 -18.32 -9.16 -17.41
CA THR A 37 -17.37 -8.08 -17.69
C THR A 37 -16.49 -8.41 -18.89
N GLU A 38 -15.96 -7.38 -19.54
CA GLU A 38 -14.98 -7.55 -20.61
C GLU A 38 -13.78 -8.36 -20.12
N PRO A 39 -13.34 -9.39 -20.87
CA PRO A 39 -12.20 -10.20 -20.48
C PRO A 39 -10.91 -9.38 -20.43
N PRO A 40 -9.96 -9.79 -19.56
CA PRO A 40 -8.64 -9.18 -19.55
C PRO A 40 -7.96 -9.28 -20.91
N SER A 41 -7.19 -8.25 -21.24
CA SER A 41 -6.40 -8.22 -22.46
C SER A 41 -5.39 -9.39 -22.50
N ARG A 42 -4.98 -9.78 -23.71
CA ARG A 42 -3.94 -10.83 -23.89
C ARG A 42 -2.68 -10.49 -23.10
N LEU A 43 -2.24 -9.23 -23.16
CA LEU A 43 -1.08 -8.74 -22.42
C LEU A 43 -1.25 -8.88 -20.90
N THR A 44 -2.45 -8.60 -20.39
CA THR A 44 -2.77 -8.75 -18.96
C THR A 44 -2.68 -10.21 -18.53
N ILE A 45 -3.26 -11.13 -19.32
CA ILE A 45 -3.22 -12.58 -19.04
C ILE A 45 -1.77 -13.08 -19.03
N THR A 46 -0.98 -12.72 -20.05
CA THR A 46 0.44 -13.08 -20.14
C THR A 46 1.25 -12.55 -18.94
N ARG A 47 1.05 -11.28 -18.55
CA ARG A 47 1.73 -10.71 -17.37
C ARG A 47 1.34 -11.38 -16.05
N ILE A 48 0.09 -11.84 -15.93
CA ILE A 48 -0.37 -12.58 -14.75
C ILE A 48 0.35 -13.93 -14.68
N ARG A 49 0.43 -14.66 -15.81
CA ARG A 49 1.19 -15.92 -15.91
C ARG A 49 2.67 -15.71 -15.57
N ASP A 50 3.34 -14.78 -16.25
CA ASP A 50 4.79 -14.55 -16.08
C ASP A 50 5.12 -14.19 -14.64
N LYS A 51 4.31 -13.33 -14.02
CA LYS A 51 4.48 -12.98 -12.62
C LYS A 51 4.34 -14.20 -11.71
N PHE A 52 3.38 -15.07 -12.00
CA PHE A 52 3.19 -16.29 -11.24
C PHE A 52 4.36 -17.27 -11.42
N GLU A 53 4.88 -17.44 -12.63
CA GLU A 53 6.06 -18.29 -12.89
C GLU A 53 7.32 -17.76 -12.20
N VAL A 54 7.55 -16.44 -12.23
CA VAL A 54 8.77 -15.82 -11.66
C VAL A 54 8.70 -15.75 -10.13
N HIS A 55 7.56 -15.39 -9.57
CA HIS A 55 7.45 -15.05 -8.13
C HIS A 55 6.53 -15.97 -7.34
N GLY A 56 5.83 -16.91 -7.99
CA GLY A 56 4.87 -17.81 -7.32
C GLY A 56 3.63 -17.10 -6.77
N THR A 57 3.38 -15.84 -7.15
CA THR A 57 2.31 -15.02 -6.55
C THR A 57 1.36 -14.44 -7.58
N VAL A 58 0.07 -14.48 -7.22
CA VAL A 58 -1.03 -13.85 -7.96
C VAL A 58 -1.37 -12.48 -7.38
N CYS A 59 -0.79 -12.16 -6.23
CA CYS A 59 -1.02 -10.89 -5.54
C CYS A 59 -0.59 -9.71 -6.41
N ASP A 60 -1.33 -8.62 -6.28
CA ASP A 60 -0.84 -7.35 -6.75
C ASP A 60 0.30 -6.87 -5.84
N VAL A 61 1.54 -7.16 -6.23
CA VAL A 61 2.77 -6.81 -5.48
C VAL A 61 2.83 -5.32 -5.15
N HIS A 62 2.22 -4.45 -5.96
CA HIS A 62 2.24 -3.00 -5.72
C HIS A 62 1.05 -2.51 -4.88
N LYS A 63 0.12 -3.38 -4.48
CA LYS A 63 -1.02 -2.98 -3.64
C LYS A 63 -0.51 -2.50 -2.28
N GLY A 64 -0.74 -1.22 -1.99
CA GLY A 64 -0.26 -0.57 -0.76
C GLY A 64 1.16 -0.01 -0.84
N HIS A 65 1.91 -0.31 -1.90
CA HIS A 65 3.25 0.21 -2.18
C HIS A 65 3.24 1.26 -3.31
N SER A 66 2.07 1.81 -3.65
CA SER A 66 1.94 2.83 -4.68
C SER A 66 2.38 4.20 -4.17
N GLY A 67 3.17 4.91 -4.98
CA GLY A 67 3.58 6.30 -4.76
C GLY A 67 5.01 6.48 -4.25
N ARG A 68 5.37 7.73 -3.94
CA ARG A 68 6.72 8.10 -3.48
C ARG A 68 6.98 7.51 -2.08
N PRO A 69 8.13 6.86 -1.85
CA PRO A 69 8.48 6.35 -0.53
C PRO A 69 8.53 7.48 0.50
N ARG A 70 8.07 7.18 1.72
CA ARG A 70 7.94 8.16 2.80
C ARG A 70 9.25 8.32 3.55
N THR A 71 10.17 9.11 3.00
CA THR A 71 11.50 9.34 3.59
C THR A 71 11.45 10.05 4.94
N ALA A 72 10.59 11.07 5.10
CA ALA A 72 10.46 11.85 6.35
C ALA A 72 9.73 11.11 7.50
N THR A 73 9.28 9.87 7.29
CA THR A 73 8.68 9.01 8.32
C THR A 73 9.30 7.62 8.20
N SER A 74 10.61 7.56 7.95
CA SER A 74 11.38 6.33 8.08
C SER A 74 11.33 5.85 9.53
N ASP A 75 11.63 4.57 9.74
CA ASP A 75 11.63 3.99 11.08
C ASP A 75 12.63 4.73 11.99
N GLU A 76 13.82 5.06 11.49
CA GLU A 76 14.85 5.83 12.20
C GLU A 76 14.38 7.23 12.61
N SER A 77 13.79 8.01 11.69
CA SER A 77 13.26 9.33 12.03
C SER A 77 12.09 9.22 13.01
N SER A 78 11.31 8.14 12.91
CA SER A 78 10.19 7.91 13.82
C SER A 78 10.63 7.56 15.23
N THR A 79 11.67 6.73 15.40
CA THR A 79 12.21 6.37 16.71
C THR A 79 12.83 7.58 17.39
N ALA A 80 13.65 8.36 16.67
CA ALA A 80 14.25 9.59 17.21
C ALA A 80 13.20 10.60 17.71
N VAL A 81 12.13 10.80 16.95
CA VAL A 81 11.01 11.67 17.37
C VAL A 81 10.29 11.07 18.59
N LEU A 82 10.00 9.77 18.63
CA LEU A 82 9.30 9.17 19.76
C LEU A 82 10.12 9.22 21.06
N GLU A 83 11.42 8.96 21.00
CA GLU A 83 12.35 9.09 22.13
C GLU A 83 12.39 10.53 22.67
N LEU A 84 12.39 11.52 21.77
CA LEU A 84 12.37 12.93 22.14
C LEU A 84 11.14 13.30 22.98
N PHE A 85 9.97 12.79 22.59
CA PHE A 85 8.71 13.01 23.29
C PHE A 85 8.56 12.11 24.53
N GLN A 86 9.23 10.96 24.58
CA GLN A 86 9.32 10.16 25.80
C GLN A 86 10.12 10.88 26.88
N ARG A 87 11.24 11.53 26.51
CA ARG A 87 12.06 12.34 27.43
C ARG A 87 11.35 13.63 27.86
N SER A 88 10.49 14.20 27.03
CA SER A 88 9.81 15.46 27.31
C SER A 88 8.41 15.49 26.68
N PRO A 89 7.40 14.93 27.36
CA PRO A 89 6.06 14.72 26.79
C PRO A 89 5.27 16.02 26.55
N ASN A 90 5.64 17.11 27.25
CA ASN A 90 4.96 18.40 27.15
C ASN A 90 5.53 19.32 26.06
N LYS A 91 6.45 18.84 25.22
CA LYS A 91 6.99 19.63 24.11
C LYS A 91 5.95 19.83 23.01
N SER A 92 6.04 20.98 22.32
CA SER A 92 5.21 21.22 21.14
C SER A 92 5.74 20.47 19.92
N SER A 93 4.87 20.14 18.96
CA SER A 93 5.29 19.54 17.68
C SER A 93 6.26 20.41 16.89
N ARG A 94 6.16 21.74 17.00
CA ARG A 94 7.09 22.69 16.38
C ARG A 94 8.47 22.65 17.03
N GLN A 95 8.52 22.47 18.35
CA GLN A 95 9.78 22.30 19.05
C GLN A 95 10.42 20.96 18.70
N GLY A 96 9.63 19.87 18.70
CA GLY A 96 10.10 18.55 18.24
C GLY A 96 10.64 18.58 16.81
N ALA A 97 10.02 19.34 15.91
CA ALA A 97 10.49 19.52 14.53
C ALA A 97 11.89 20.16 14.45
N ARG A 98 12.13 21.21 15.24
CA ARG A 98 13.44 21.88 15.31
C ARG A 98 14.53 20.97 15.86
N GLU A 99 14.18 20.11 16.81
CA GLU A 99 15.12 19.21 17.48
C GLU A 99 15.40 17.91 16.69
N SER A 100 14.52 17.52 15.76
CA SER A 100 14.63 16.26 15.00
C SER A 100 14.90 16.43 13.50
N ASP A 101 15.00 17.66 13.00
CA ASP A 101 15.11 17.99 11.56
C ASP A 101 13.99 17.36 10.68
N VAL A 102 12.86 17.01 11.31
CA VAL A 102 11.67 16.49 10.65
C VAL A 102 10.62 17.59 10.59
N SER A 103 9.95 17.76 9.44
CA SER A 103 8.88 18.75 9.33
C SER A 103 7.81 18.56 10.41
N ALA A 104 7.25 19.66 10.94
CA ALA A 104 6.23 19.60 12.00
C ALA A 104 5.02 18.71 11.64
N SER A 105 4.60 18.73 10.37
CA SER A 105 3.54 17.86 9.86
C SER A 105 3.89 16.37 9.95
N SER A 106 5.15 16.00 9.69
CA SER A 106 5.63 14.62 9.84
C SER A 106 5.76 14.23 11.31
N VAL A 107 6.25 15.12 12.19
CA VAL A 107 6.28 14.91 13.65
C VAL A 107 4.88 14.61 14.18
N LEU A 108 3.89 15.44 13.85
CA LEU A 108 2.48 15.21 14.20
C LEU A 108 1.98 13.84 13.75
N ARG A 109 2.37 13.41 12.55
CA ARG A 109 1.96 12.11 11.99
C ARG A 109 2.63 10.94 12.70
N ILE A 110 3.91 11.06 13.05
CA ILE A 110 4.66 10.09 13.85
C ILE A 110 4.00 9.93 15.22
N LEU A 111 3.70 11.04 15.91
CA LEU A 111 3.05 11.01 17.24
C LEU A 111 1.66 10.35 17.19
N LYS A 112 0.85 10.66 16.17
CA LYS A 112 -0.45 9.99 15.96
C LYS A 112 -0.29 8.48 15.75
N ARG A 113 0.69 8.05 14.96
CA ARG A 113 0.98 6.62 14.72
C ARG A 113 1.46 5.94 16.00
N GLY A 114 2.28 6.61 16.81
CA GLY A 114 2.74 6.16 18.13
C GLY A 114 1.69 6.28 19.24
N LYS A 115 0.45 6.66 18.94
CA LYS A 115 -0.66 6.84 19.91
C LYS A 115 -0.40 7.87 21.01
N TYR A 116 0.47 8.86 20.77
CA TYR A 116 0.69 9.97 21.69
C TYR A 116 -0.44 11.00 21.61
N ARG A 117 -0.78 11.63 22.74
CA ARG A 117 -1.68 12.80 22.76
C ARG A 117 -0.93 14.00 22.21
N VAL A 118 -1.38 14.52 21.07
CA VAL A 118 -0.64 15.54 20.29
C VAL A 118 -0.97 16.98 20.73
N TYR A 119 -1.87 17.15 21.69
CA TYR A 119 -2.24 18.46 22.24
C TYR A 119 -2.07 18.46 23.75
N ILE A 120 -1.66 19.62 24.27
CA ILE A 120 -1.61 19.89 25.71
C ILE A 120 -3.00 20.41 26.11
N PRO A 121 -3.72 19.72 27.00
CA PRO A 121 -5.00 20.22 27.48
C PRO A 121 -4.78 21.55 28.20
N ARG A 122 -5.51 22.60 27.80
CA ARG A 122 -5.59 23.83 28.59
C ARG A 122 -6.74 23.67 29.57
N LEU A 123 -6.44 23.78 30.86
CA LEU A 123 -7.45 23.89 31.89
C LEU A 123 -8.14 25.26 31.70
N VAL A 124 -9.44 25.23 31.42
CA VAL A 124 -10.28 26.43 31.42
C VAL A 124 -10.59 26.74 32.89
N GLN A 125 -10.21 27.93 33.35
CA GLN A 125 -10.52 28.43 34.68
C GLN A 125 -11.94 28.99 34.72
#